data_AF-A0A8T5GYG0-F1
#
_entry.id   AF-A0A8T5GYG0-F1
#
_cell.length_a   1.000
_cell.length_b   1.000
_cell.length_c   1.000
_cell.angle_alpha   90.00
_cell.angle_beta   90.00
_cell.angle_gamma   90.00
#
_symmetry.space_group_name_H-M   'P 1'
#
loop_
_entity.id
_entity.type
_entity.pdbx_description
1 polymer ?
#
loop_
_entity_poly.entity_id
_entity_poly.type
_entity_poly.pdbx_seq_one_letter_code
_entity_poly.pdbx_strand_id
1 'polypeptide(L)' 'MTIKNTVMDALCWTPLAPIVRYSRKRVINKKTPEDYDVRRIRELLNNIMVAHGDMLS' A
#
# COMPACT_ATOMS: atom_id res chain seq x y z
N MET A 1 17.12 -0.06 6.85
CA MET A 1 17.05 1.23 6.13
C MET A 1 17.98 1.12 4.93
N THR A 2 17.45 1.00 3.70
CA THR A 2 18.26 0.79 2.48
C THR A 2 18.91 2.10 2.03
N ILE A 3 20.13 2.04 1.47
CA ILE A 3 20.94 3.21 1.03
C ILE A 3 20.14 4.18 0.14
N LYS A 4 19.22 3.66 -0.67
CA LYS A 4 18.32 4.47 -1.52
C LYS A 4 17.42 5.42 -0.70
N ASN A 5 16.97 5.02 0.48
CA ASN A 5 16.11 5.85 1.32
C ASN A 5 16.90 7.01 1.94
N THR A 6 18.15 6.77 2.34
CA THR A 6 19.04 7.81 2.89
C THR A 6 19.36 8.88 1.85
N VAL A 7 19.60 8.49 0.59
CA VAL A 7 19.83 9.44 -0.51
C VAL A 7 18.57 10.25 -0.81
N MET A 8 17.39 9.60 -0.86
CA MET A 8 16.12 10.29 -1.07
C MET A 8 15.75 11.24 0.08
N ASP A 9 16.10 10.90 1.32
CA ASP A 9 15.91 11.78 2.47
C ASP A 9 16.92 12.95 2.46
N ALA A 10 18.16 12.75 2.04
CA ALA A 10 19.10 13.87 1.83
C ALA A 10 18.61 14.84 0.73
N LEU A 11 18.10 14.29 -0.37
CA LEU A 11 17.54 15.07 -1.48
C LEU A 11 16.27 15.84 -1.10
N CYS A 12 15.57 15.44 -0.04
CA CYS A 12 14.37 16.16 0.43
C CYS A 12 14.66 17.53 1.07
N TRP A 13 15.95 17.84 1.31
CA TRP A 13 16.45 19.15 1.76
C TRP A 13 16.97 20.04 0.62
N THR A 14 16.98 19.53 -0.61
CA THR A 14 17.45 20.27 -1.80
C THR A 14 16.28 20.92 -2.54
N PRO A 15 16.53 21.84 -3.49
CA PRO A 15 15.49 22.40 -4.36
C PRO A 15 14.73 21.34 -5.19
N LEU A 16 15.27 20.11 -5.31
CA LEU A 16 14.62 18.97 -5.97
C LEU A 16 13.67 18.18 -5.03
N ALA A 17 13.54 18.59 -3.77
CA ALA A 17 12.58 18.05 -2.81
C ALA A 17 11.14 17.86 -3.32
N PRO A 18 10.53 18.80 -4.08
CA PRO A 18 9.17 18.59 -4.60
C PRO A 18 9.06 17.35 -5.50
N ILE A 19 10.09 17.06 -6.31
CA ILE A 19 10.10 15.90 -7.22
C ILE A 19 10.20 14.59 -6.44
N VAL A 20 11.06 14.54 -5.41
CA VAL A 20 11.21 13.38 -4.54
C VAL A 20 9.92 13.11 -3.75
N ARG A 21 9.31 14.16 -3.20
CA ARG A 21 8.04 14.07 -2.48
C ARG A 21 6.89 13.62 -3.39
N TYR A 22 6.83 14.14 -4.62
CA TYR A 22 5.84 13.73 -5.61
C TYR A 22 5.98 12.24 -5.97
N SER A 23 7.22 11.79 -6.23
CA SER A 23 7.51 10.39 -6.52
C SER A 23 7.10 9.47 -5.36
N ARG A 24 7.42 9.85 -4.12
CA ARG A 24 7.02 9.10 -2.93
C ARG A 24 5.50 9.04 -2.76
N LYS A 25 4.80 10.17 -2.94
CA LYS A 25 3.33 10.21 -2.93
C LYS A 25 2.72 9.33 -4.00
N ARG A 26 3.29 9.29 -5.21
CA ARG A 26 2.80 8.44 -6.31
C ARG A 26 2.89 6.95 -5.98
N VAL A 27 3.98 6.51 -5.36
CA VAL A 27 4.14 5.11 -4.92
C VAL A 27 3.15 4.78 -3.81
N ILE A 28 2.99 5.66 -2.82
CA ILE A 28 2.03 5.47 -1.73
C ILE A 28 0.60 5.39 -2.29
N ASN A 29 0.22 6.34 -3.14
CA ASN A 29 -1.11 6.42 -3.73
C ASN A 29 -1.43 5.27 -4.69
N LYS A 30 -0.41 4.58 -5.24
CA LYS A 30 -0.61 3.35 -6.01
C LYS A 30 -0.84 2.14 -5.10
N LYS A 31 -0.16 2.08 -3.95
CA LYS A 31 -0.32 0.99 -2.97
C LYS A 31 -1.65 1.07 -2.22
N THR A 32 -2.15 2.27 -1.91
CA THR A 32 -3.40 2.44 -1.14
C THR A 32 -4.62 1.75 -1.77
N PRO A 33 -4.90 1.87 -3.09
CA PRO A 33 -6.00 1.14 -3.72
C PRO A 33 -5.76 -0.37 -3.78
N GLU A 34 -4.51 -0.82 -4.02
CA GLU A 34 -4.17 -2.25 -4.01
C GLU A 34 -4.42 -2.86 -2.61
N ASP A 35 -4.02 -2.18 -1.54
CA ASP A 35 -4.25 -2.62 -0.16
C ASP A 35 -5.74 -2.60 0.21
N TYR A 36 -6.49 -1.61 -0.28
CA TYR A 36 -7.93 -1.52 -0.08
C TYR A 36 -8.68 -2.69 -0.74
N ASP A 37 -8.32 -3.01 -1.99
CA ASP A 37 -8.92 -4.11 -2.74
C ASP A 37 -8.59 -5.46 -2.10
N VAL A 38 -7.35 -5.67 -1.68
CA VAL A 38 -6.95 -6.89 -0.94
C VAL A 38 -7.75 -7.04 0.36
N ARG A 39 -7.94 -5.95 1.12
CA ARG A 39 -8.72 -5.99 2.35
C ARG A 39 -10.18 -6.36 2.06
N ARG A 40 -10.77 -5.74 1.05
CA ARG A 40 -12.15 -6.01 0.63
C ARG A 40 -12.34 -7.45 0.16
N ILE A 41 -11.39 -7.98 -0.63
CA ILE A 41 -11.42 -9.37 -1.08
C ILE A 41 -11.35 -10.32 0.12
N ARG A 42 -10.48 -10.06 1.10
CA ARG A 42 -10.39 -10.87 2.33
C ARG A 42 -11.69 -10.86 3.12
N GLU A 43 -12.30 -9.69 3.31
CA GLU A 43 -13.59 -9.57 4.02
C GLU A 43 -14.70 -10.35 3.29
N LEU A 44 -14.79 -10.24 1.96
CA LEU A 44 -15.74 -11.00 1.15
C LEU A 44 -15.51 -12.51 1.27
N LEU A 45 -14.25 -12.96 1.15
CA LEU A 45 -13.90 -14.38 1.24
C LEU A 45 -14.23 -14.94 2.63
N ASN A 46 -13.97 -14.16 3.68
CA ASN A 46 -14.30 -14.51 5.05
C ASN A 46 -15.83 -14.61 5.24
N ASN A 47 -16.59 -13.66 4.70
CA ASN A 47 -18.05 -13.70 4.77
C ASN A 47 -18.65 -14.89 4.03
N ILE A 48 -18.09 -15.24 2.86
CA ILE A 48 -18.47 -16.44 2.10
C ILE A 48 -18.14 -17.70 2.91
N MET A 49 -16.95 -17.78 3.49
CA MET A 49 -16.52 -18.92 4.30
C MET A 49 -17.35 -19.08 5.57
N VAL A 50 -17.79 -17.99 6.20
CA VAL A 50 -18.71 -18.03 7.34
C VAL A 50 -20.11 -18.45 6.91
N ALA A 51 -20.62 -17.90 5.80
CA ALA A 51 -21.97 -18.21 5.30
C ALA A 51 -22.12 -19.64 4.75
N HIS A 52 -21.05 -20.19 4.17
CA HIS A 52 -21.01 -21.54 3.60
C HIS A 52 -20.20 -22.53 4.45
N GLY A 53 -19.66 -22.10 5.58
CA GLY A 53 -18.94 -22.97 6.53
C GLY A 53 -19.86 -24.02 7.14
N ASP A 54 -21.15 -23.69 7.29
CA ASP A 54 -22.21 -24.63 7.69
C ASP A 54 -22.49 -25.70 6.63
N MET A 55 -22.05 -25.48 5.38
CA MET A 55 -22.20 -26.39 4.23
C MET A 55 -20.98 -27.31 4.04
N LEU A 56 -19.90 -27.08 4.79
CA LEU A 56 -18.67 -27.88 4.82
C LEU A 56 -18.58 -28.80 6.06
N SER A 57 -19.59 -28.78 6.94
CA SER A 57 -19.73 -29.72 8.07
C SER A 57 -20.55 -30.95 7.74
#